data_AF-A0A0N1N1S0-F1
#
_entry.id   AF-A0A0N1N1S0-F1
#
_cell.length_a   1.000
_cell.length_b   1.000
_cell.length_c   1.000
_cell.angle_alpha   90.00
_cell.angle_beta   90.00
_cell.angle_gamma   90.00
#
_symmetry.space_group_name_H-M   'P 1'
#
loop_
_entity.id
_entity.type
_entity.pdbx_description
1 polymer ?
#
loop_
_entity_poly.entity_id
_entity_poly.type
_entity_poly.pdbx_seq_one_letter_code
_entity_poly.pdbx_strand_id
1 'polypeptide(L)'
;MALSIKDAETERLARALAHRTGESITTATKLALEERLRRIGGAPRKASLLEDLAASRRRWSSLPVLDSRSAEEILGYDETGLPR
;
A
#
# COMPACT_ATOMS: atom_id res chain seq x y z
N MET A 1 23.03 -9.57 -16.19
CA MET A 1 24.29 -8.88 -15.87
C MET A 1 24.63 -9.10 -14.40
N ALA A 2 25.90 -9.29 -14.05
CA ALA A 2 26.33 -9.51 -12.67
C ALA A 2 26.58 -8.17 -11.95
N LEU A 3 26.02 -8.02 -10.74
CA LEU A 3 26.31 -6.91 -9.85
C LEU A 3 27.63 -7.19 -9.14
N SER A 4 28.66 -6.37 -9.35
CA SER A 4 29.94 -6.45 -8.64
C SER A 4 29.98 -5.42 -7.52
N ILE A 5 29.95 -5.89 -6.28
CA ILE A 5 30.08 -5.04 -5.09
C ILE A 5 31.50 -5.21 -4.53
N LYS A 6 32.30 -4.14 -4.50
CA LYS A 6 33.70 -4.14 -4.00
C LYS A 6 33.82 -3.69 -2.54
N ASP A 7 32.69 -3.58 -1.85
CA ASP A 7 32.61 -3.16 -0.46
C ASP A 7 32.54 -4.38 0.47
N ALA A 8 33.52 -4.52 1.36
CA ALA A 8 33.67 -5.68 2.24
C ALA A 8 32.53 -5.79 3.26
N GLU A 9 31.97 -4.67 3.70
CA GLU A 9 30.84 -4.68 4.63
C GLU A 9 29.56 -5.19 3.97
N THR A 10 29.29 -4.75 2.75
CA THR A 10 28.14 -5.21 1.96
C THR A 10 28.22 -6.71 1.69
N GLU A 11 29.41 -7.22 1.39
CA GLU A 11 29.62 -8.67 1.23
C GLU A 11 29.34 -9.41 2.55
N ARG A 12 29.83 -8.91 3.69
CA ARG A 12 29.57 -9.49 5.01
C ARG A 12 28.06 -9.53 5.31
N LEU A 13 27.35 -8.44 5.03
CA LEU A 13 25.90 -8.36 5.23
C LEU A 13 25.14 -9.34 4.33
N ALA A 14 25.51 -9.43 3.06
CA ALA A 14 24.89 -10.35 2.11
C ALA A 14 25.10 -11.82 2.53
N ARG A 15 26.31 -12.18 2.97
CA ARG A 15 26.61 -13.52 3.50
C ARG A 15 25.85 -13.82 4.79
N ALA A 16 25.80 -12.89 5.73
CA ALA A 16 25.07 -13.06 6.98
C ALA A 16 23.56 -13.24 6.72
N LEU A 17 22.99 -12.47 5.78
CA LEU A 17 21.60 -12.59 5.40
C LEU A 17 21.32 -13.97 4.77
N ALA A 18 22.11 -14.37 3.78
CA ALA A 18 22.00 -15.67 3.13
C ALA A 18 22.09 -16.84 4.12
N HIS A 19 23.02 -16.78 5.06
CA HIS A 19 23.17 -17.79 6.09
C HIS A 19 21.94 -17.87 7.01
N ARG A 20 21.36 -16.73 7.39
CA ARG A 20 20.16 -16.69 8.23
C ARG A 20 18.89 -17.13 7.52
N THR A 21 18.79 -16.90 6.20
CA THR A 21 17.61 -17.28 5.41
C THR A 21 17.72 -18.67 4.78
N GLY A 22 18.92 -19.27 4.77
CA GLY A 22 19.17 -20.54 4.09
C GLY A 22 19.17 -20.41 2.55
N GLU A 23 19.36 -19.20 2.05
CA GLU A 23 19.30 -18.89 0.62
C GLU A 23 20.69 -18.70 0.02
N SER A 24 20.77 -18.67 -1.32
CA SER A 24 21.99 -18.22 -1.98
C SER A 24 22.24 -16.73 -1.71
N ILE A 25 23.50 -16.29 -1.70
CA ILE A 25 23.87 -14.87 -1.56
C ILE A 25 23.12 -14.03 -2.59
N THR A 26 23.04 -14.48 -3.84
CA THR A 26 22.32 -13.78 -4.91
C THR A 26 20.82 -13.64 -4.61
N THR A 27 20.17 -14.71 -4.16
CA THR A 27 18.74 -14.70 -3.80
C THR A 27 18.48 -13.75 -2.64
N ALA A 28 19.26 -13.89 -1.56
CA ALA A 28 19.13 -13.07 -0.36
C ALA A 28 19.34 -11.57 -0.67
N THR A 29 20.37 -11.24 -1.46
CA THR A 29 20.62 -9.85 -1.88
C THR A 29 19.50 -9.31 -2.76
N LYS A 30 19.00 -10.09 -3.74
CA LYS A 30 17.88 -9.68 -4.59
C LYS A 30 16.64 -9.36 -3.74
N LEU A 31 16.25 -10.27 -2.85
CA LEU A 31 15.08 -10.09 -1.99
C LEU A 31 15.24 -8.88 -1.06
N ALA A 32 16.42 -8.68 -0.46
CA ALA A 32 16.68 -7.51 0.38
C ALA A 32 16.54 -6.17 -0.39
N LEU A 33 17.02 -6.13 -1.63
CA LEU A 33 16.87 -4.96 -2.50
C LEU A 33 15.40 -4.72 -2.88
N GLU A 34 14.67 -5.76 -3.28
CA GLU A 34 13.24 -5.68 -3.58
C GLU A 34 12.42 -5.24 -2.36
N GLU A 35 12.71 -5.79 -1.18
CA GLU A 35 12.11 -5.42 0.10
C GLU A 35 12.35 -3.94 0.41
N ARG A 36 13.59 -3.46 0.25
CA ARG A 36 13.93 -2.05 0.49
C ARG A 36 13.25 -1.13 -0.51
N LEU A 37 13.25 -1.48 -1.79
CA LEU A 37 12.56 -0.75 -2.86
C LEU A 37 11.05 -0.69 -2.61
N ARG A 38 10.44 -1.79 -2.14
CA ARG A 38 9.01 -1.82 -1.78
C ARG A 38 8.71 -0.90 -0.59
N ARG A 39 9.56 -0.91 0.43
CA ARG A 39 9.41 -0.05 1.63
C ARG A 39 9.54 1.43 1.29
N ILE A 40 10.48 1.81 0.42
CA ILE A 40 10.69 3.22 0.05
C ILE A 40 9.78 3.69 -1.09
N GLY A 41 9.37 2.79 -1.99
CA GLY A 41 8.48 3.07 -3.13
C GLY A 41 7.03 3.39 -2.73
N GLY A 42 6.69 3.31 -1.44
CA GLY A 42 5.37 3.66 -0.92
C GLY A 42 5.08 5.17 -0.89
N ALA A 43 6.09 6.05 -0.83
CA ALA A 43 5.83 7.49 -0.70
C ALA A 43 5.19 8.13 -1.95
N PRO A 44 5.69 7.89 -3.19
CA PRO A 44 5.03 8.39 -4.40
C PRO A 44 3.65 7.74 -4.62
N ARG A 45 3.53 6.45 -4.31
CA ARG A 45 2.28 5.69 -4.45
C ARG A 45 1.20 6.15 -3.46
N LYS A 46 1.59 6.52 -2.23
CA LYS A 46 0.68 7.08 -1.23
C LYS A 46 0.21 8.48 -1.62
N ALA A 47 1.10 9.33 -2.13
CA ALA A 47 0.72 10.67 -2.60
C ALA A 47 -0.29 10.59 -3.76
N SER A 48 -0.01 9.79 -4.79
CA SER A 48 -0.93 9.55 -5.91
C SER A 48 -2.27 8.97 -5.45
N LEU A 49 -2.27 8.00 -4.53
CA LEU A 49 -3.52 7.46 -3.97
C LEU A 49 -4.34 8.53 -3.24
N LEU A 50 -3.71 9.40 -2.46
CA LEU A 50 -4.39 10.49 -1.76
C LEU A 50 -4.98 11.51 -2.73
N GLU A 51 -4.27 11.82 -3.83
CA GLU A 51 -4.77 12.69 -4.89
C GLU A 51 -5.99 12.08 -5.59
N ASP A 52 -5.96 10.78 -5.89
CA ASP A 52 -7.07 10.06 -6.52
C ASP A 52 -8.33 10.03 -5.62
N LEU A 53 -8.14 9.81 -4.32
CA LEU A 53 -9.21 9.86 -3.33
C LEU A 53 -9.80 11.28 -3.22
N ALA A 54 -8.94 12.31 -3.19
CA ALA A 54 -9.38 13.70 -3.15
C ALA A 54 -10.12 14.10 -4.42
N ALA A 55 -9.66 13.66 -5.60
CA ALA A 55 -10.34 13.88 -6.87
C ALA A 55 -11.74 13.24 -6.89
N SER A 56 -11.85 12.01 -6.38
CA SER A 56 -13.13 11.29 -6.29
C SER A 56 -14.12 11.97 -5.35
N ARG A 57 -13.65 12.40 -4.16
CA ARG A 57 -14.45 13.19 -3.22
C ARG A 57 -14.97 14.47 -3.86
N ARG A 58 -14.10 15.24 -4.55
CA ARG A 58 -14.50 16.48 -5.22
C ARG A 58 -15.60 16.25 -6.25
N ARG A 59 -15.45 15.23 -7.11
CA ARG A 59 -16.45 14.88 -8.13
C ARG A 59 -17.80 14.53 -7.51
N TRP A 60 -17.83 13.72 -6.44
CA TRP A 60 -19.09 13.36 -5.79
C TRP A 60 -19.72 14.53 -5.04
N SER A 61 -18.91 15.38 -4.41
CA SER A 61 -19.44 16.56 -3.69
C SER A 61 -20.05 17.62 -4.60
N SER A 62 -19.73 17.62 -5.90
CA SER A 62 -20.34 18.54 -6.86
C SER A 62 -21.64 18.03 -7.48
N LEU A 63 -22.06 16.79 -7.19
CA LEU A 63 -23.30 16.24 -7.72
C LEU A 63 -24.51 16.82 -6.97
N PRO A 64 -25.66 17.02 -7.65
CA PRO A 64 -26.87 17.48 -7.00
C PRO A 64 -27.41 16.42 -6.05
N VAL A 65 -27.96 16.86 -4.91
CA VAL A 65 -28.71 15.99 -4.01
C VAL A 65 -30.09 15.75 -4.62
N LEU A 66 -30.33 14.53 -5.09
CA LEU A 66 -31.63 14.13 -5.68
C LEU A 66 -32.62 13.64 -4.63
N ASP A 67 -32.12 13.13 -3.51
CA ASP A 67 -32.89 12.63 -2.38
C ASP A 67 -32.22 13.12 -1.10
N SER A 68 -32.95 13.93 -0.33
CA SER A 68 -32.46 14.55 0.90
C SER A 68 -32.88 13.79 2.16
N ARG A 69 -33.49 12.61 2.01
CA ARG A 69 -33.79 11.73 3.14
C ARG A 69 -32.53 11.41 3.92
N SER A 70 -32.66 11.26 5.23
CA SER A 70 -31.56 10.80 6.07
C SER A 70 -31.18 9.36 5.74
N ALA A 71 -30.02 8.92 6.21
CA ALA A 71 -29.61 7.52 6.03
C ALA A 71 -30.65 6.56 6.62
N GLU A 72 -31.23 6.90 7.76
CA GLU A 72 -32.26 6.12 8.45
C GLU A 72 -33.56 6.04 7.64
N GLU A 73 -34.00 7.16 7.05
CA GLU A 73 -35.17 7.22 6.18
C GLU A 73 -34.97 6.48 4.85
N ILE A 74 -33.73 6.44 4.35
CA ILE A 74 -33.36 5.65 3.15
C ILE A 74 -33.35 4.15 3.49
N LEU A 75 -32.82 3.78 4.65
CA LEU A 75 -32.76 2.39 5.11
C LEU A 75 -34.15 1.86 5.47
N GLY A 76 -35.04 2.70 5.99
CA GLY A 76 -36.44 2.35 6.26
C GLY A 76 -36.64 1.36 7.40
N TYR A 77 -35.61 1.13 8.23
CA TYR A 77 -35.69 0.27 9.41
C TYR A 77 -36.23 1.05 10.61
N ASP A 78 -37.03 0.36 11.44
CA ASP A 78 -37.39 0.85 12.77
C ASP A 78 -36.23 0.70 13.78
N GLU A 79 -36.45 1.15 15.01
CA GLU A 79 -35.44 1.12 16.09
C GLU A 79 -34.99 -0.31 16.47
N THR A 80 -35.71 -1.33 16.01
CA THR A 80 -35.39 -2.75 16.22
C THR A 80 -34.77 -3.42 14.99
N GLY A 81 -34.59 -2.67 13.89
CA GLY A 81 -34.00 -3.17 12.64
C GLY A 81 -34.99 -3.87 11.72
N LEU A 82 -36.31 -3.73 11.95
CA LEU A 82 -37.34 -4.30 11.09
C LEU A 82 -37.78 -3.27 10.04
N PRO A 83 -38.07 -3.70 8.78
CA PRO A 83 -38.63 -2.81 7.79
C PRO A 83 -39.95 -2.20 8.30
N ARG A 84 -40.10 -0.89 8.19
CA ARG A 84 -41.39 -0.22 8.37
C ARG A 84 -42.32 -0.43 7.18
#